data_AF-A0A496AST1-F1
#
_entry.id   AF-A0A496AST1-F1
#
_cell.length_a   1.000
_cell.length_b   1.000
_cell.length_c   1.000
_cell.angle_alpha   90.00
_cell.angle_beta   90.00
_cell.angle_gamma   90.00
#
_symmetry.space_group_name_H-M   'P 1'
#
loop_
_entity.id
_entity.type
_entity.pdbx_description
1 polymer ?
#
loop_
_entity_poly.entity_id
_entity_poly.type
_entity_poly.pdbx_seq_one_letter_code
_entity_poly.pdbx_strand_id
1 'polypeptide(L)'
;MTYFPLFDSKNLKTVQTIVNKPGEIKFEWDTKNHNWQEVNRYYLPAARSGIMQSHRVIATSLVKRSTRVGLERFSEVPTMSGVIADFMERMILYEDNRVTNDKMNHIAETLENEVLLGEIRMKPSGSGYPDFRYLPHDTNEELRLSQSSSMVTELAPLVLYLRSLVEPGDTLIIEEPEAHLHPGAQADMAVILARLVRAGVRVIITTHSDWLLQEIGNLILEGLIDEKTDEQPSWLRPEEVGAWHFQKDEPVTEIAFHPRKGFSPKDYNDVAEGLYNRSVNLQQKYEKQKGESRREST
;
A
#
# COMPACT_ATOMS: atom_id res chain seq x y z
N MET A 1 23.06 -19.49 5.64
CA MET A 1 23.27 -18.49 6.70
C MET A 1 22.04 -17.60 6.70
N THR A 2 21.14 -17.86 7.64
CA THR A 2 19.78 -17.34 7.68
C THR A 2 19.81 -15.96 8.32
N TYR A 3 19.49 -14.92 7.56
CA TYR A 3 19.34 -13.55 8.07
C TYR A 3 17.90 -13.09 7.82
N PHE A 4 17.04 -13.40 8.79
CA PHE A 4 15.94 -12.52 9.20
C PHE A 4 16.36 -11.97 10.56
N PRO A 5 16.86 -10.72 10.60
CA PRO A 5 16.27 -9.80 11.56
C PRO A 5 16.29 -8.35 11.04
N LEU A 6 15.23 -7.58 11.32
CA LEU A 6 15.28 -6.14 11.63
C LEU A 6 13.85 -5.61 11.78
N PHE A 7 13.29 -5.70 12.99
CA PHE A 7 12.27 -4.76 13.46
C PHE A 7 12.46 -4.56 14.96
N ASP A 8 13.25 -3.54 15.32
CA ASP A 8 13.17 -2.87 16.62
C ASP A 8 12.65 -1.46 16.36
N SER A 9 11.39 -1.20 16.75
CA SER A 9 11.03 0.05 17.38
C SER A 9 9.73 -0.13 18.15
N LYS A 10 9.79 0.25 19.43
CA LYS A 10 8.70 0.21 20.40
C LYS A 10 7.52 1.06 19.90
N ASN A 11 6.34 0.46 19.87
CA ASN A 11 5.00 1.04 19.61
C ASN A 11 4.42 0.89 18.20
N LEU A 12 4.19 -0.34 17.74
CA LEU A 12 3.26 -0.61 16.63
C LEU A 12 2.11 -1.48 17.13
N LYS A 13 0.89 -0.96 17.00
CA LYS A 13 -0.36 -1.65 17.33
C LYS A 13 -0.87 -2.33 16.05
N THR A 14 -0.86 -3.66 16.05
CA THR A 14 -1.68 -4.55 15.19
C THR A 14 -1.45 -4.50 13.68
N VAL A 15 -0.38 -5.12 13.15
CA VAL A 15 -0.20 -5.28 11.70
C VAL A 15 -1.09 -6.42 11.18
N GLN A 16 -2.01 -6.18 10.26
CA GLN A 16 -2.74 -7.24 9.55
C GLN A 16 -2.08 -7.46 8.20
N THR A 17 -1.72 -8.69 7.87
CA THR A 17 -1.18 -9.00 6.53
C THR A 17 -2.21 -9.77 5.73
N ILE A 18 -2.59 -9.26 4.56
CA ILE A 18 -3.35 -10.03 3.57
C ILE A 18 -2.32 -10.68 2.65
N VAL A 19 -2.18 -12.00 2.71
CA VAL A 19 -1.32 -12.78 1.82
C VAL A 19 -2.21 -13.52 0.84
N ASN A 20 -2.03 -13.26 -0.44
CA ASN A 20 -2.61 -14.09 -1.49
C ASN A 20 -2.13 -15.55 -1.28
N LYS A 21 -3.06 -16.46 -0.98
CA LYS A 21 -2.80 -17.91 -0.83
C LYS A 21 -2.60 -18.48 -2.23
N PRO A 22 -1.39 -18.91 -2.60
CA PRO A 22 -1.25 -19.74 -3.79
C PRO A 22 -1.77 -21.13 -3.40
N GLY A 23 -2.88 -21.56 -4.00
CA GLY A 23 -3.12 -23.00 -4.13
C GLY A 23 -1.93 -23.60 -4.87
N GLU A 24 -1.19 -24.48 -4.21
CA GLU A 24 -0.05 -25.26 -4.72
C GLU A 24 0.60 -24.73 -6.02
N ILE A 25 1.55 -23.80 -5.91
CA ILE A 25 2.56 -23.70 -6.96
C ILE A 25 3.48 -24.91 -6.77
N LYS A 26 3.12 -26.03 -7.39
CA LYS A 26 4.11 -27.07 -7.70
C LYS A 26 5.09 -26.43 -8.66
N PHE A 27 6.33 -26.26 -8.22
CA PHE A 27 7.44 -26.04 -9.14
C PHE A 27 7.59 -27.34 -9.96
N GLU A 28 6.82 -27.48 -11.03
CA GLU A 28 7.09 -28.50 -12.02
C GLU A 28 8.40 -28.12 -12.70
N TRP A 29 9.40 -28.96 -12.44
CA TRP A 29 10.68 -28.93 -13.12
C TRP A 29 10.42 -29.31 -14.59
N ASP A 30 10.08 -28.34 -15.44
CA ASP A 30 10.02 -28.58 -16.88
C ASP A 30 11.45 -28.73 -17.41
N THR A 31 11.88 -29.99 -17.47
CA THR A 31 13.16 -30.46 -18.02
C THR A 31 13.45 -29.97 -19.45
N LYS A 32 12.50 -29.33 -20.15
CA LYS A 32 12.61 -29.05 -21.58
C LYS A 32 12.94 -27.61 -21.96
N ASN A 33 12.84 -26.62 -21.07
CA ASN A 33 13.19 -25.23 -21.41
C ASN A 33 13.98 -24.55 -20.27
N HIS A 34 15.28 -24.35 -20.50
CA HIS A 34 16.24 -23.74 -19.56
C HIS A 34 16.06 -22.22 -19.33
N ASN A 35 14.84 -21.67 -19.45
CA ASN A 35 14.60 -20.26 -19.19
C ASN A 35 14.09 -20.07 -17.77
N TRP A 36 14.97 -19.59 -16.89
CA TRP A 36 14.57 -19.00 -15.63
C TRP A 36 13.65 -17.81 -15.93
N GLN A 37 12.36 -17.90 -15.66
CA GLN A 37 11.57 -16.70 -15.43
C GLN A 37 11.91 -16.23 -14.01
N GLU A 38 12.80 -15.24 -13.91
CA GLU A 38 13.04 -14.56 -12.63
C GLU A 38 11.75 -13.86 -12.21
N VAL A 39 11.14 -14.32 -11.12
CA VAL A 39 9.97 -13.66 -10.52
C VAL A 39 10.45 -12.42 -9.79
N ASN A 40 10.13 -11.24 -10.31
CA ASN A 40 10.53 -9.99 -9.66
C ASN A 40 9.68 -9.72 -8.43
N ARG A 41 10.29 -9.01 -7.47
CA ARG A 41 9.66 -8.64 -6.20
C ARG A 41 9.82 -7.14 -6.00
N TYR A 42 8.70 -6.48 -5.73
CA TYR A 42 8.62 -5.04 -5.56
C TYR A 42 8.14 -4.75 -4.14
N TYR A 43 8.79 -3.81 -3.46
CA TYR A 43 8.45 -3.43 -2.09
C TYR A 43 8.18 -1.93 -1.99
N LEU A 44 6.99 -1.55 -1.53
CA LEU A 44 6.61 -0.18 -1.21
C LEU A 44 6.63 0.00 0.32
N PRO A 45 7.60 0.75 0.87
CA PRO A 45 7.68 0.99 2.30
C PRO A 45 6.54 1.88 2.80
N ALA A 46 6.21 1.80 4.10
CA ALA A 46 5.26 2.71 4.75
C ALA A 46 5.73 4.18 4.68
N ALA A 47 7.06 4.41 4.75
CA ALA A 47 7.65 5.75 4.69
C ALA A 47 7.85 6.29 3.25
N ARG A 48 7.19 5.69 2.25
CA ARG A 48 7.40 6.01 0.82
C ARG A 48 7.18 7.48 0.48
N SER A 49 6.17 8.14 1.05
CA SER A 49 5.91 9.56 0.77
C SER A 49 7.08 10.48 1.16
N GLY A 50 7.65 10.28 2.34
CA GLY A 50 8.82 11.04 2.81
C GLY A 50 10.06 10.81 1.93
N ILE A 51 10.25 9.58 1.46
CA ILE A 51 11.31 9.23 0.51
C ILE A 51 11.05 9.92 -0.83
N MET A 52 9.82 9.88 -1.35
CA MET A 52 9.44 10.54 -2.60
C MET A 52 9.63 12.05 -2.56
N GLN A 53 9.42 12.71 -1.41
CA GLN A 53 9.67 14.14 -1.29
C GLN A 53 11.17 14.46 -1.22
N SER A 54 11.99 13.55 -0.70
CA SER A 54 13.40 13.78 -0.40
C SER A 54 14.38 13.19 -1.45
N HIS A 55 13.90 12.34 -2.36
CA HIS A 55 14.75 11.54 -3.26
C HIS A 55 15.77 12.40 -4.04
N ARG A 56 15.40 13.60 -4.49
CA ARG A 56 16.30 14.51 -5.22
C ARG A 56 17.47 14.99 -4.37
N VAL A 57 17.23 15.32 -3.10
CA VAL A 57 18.26 15.77 -2.16
C VAL A 57 19.20 14.62 -1.84
N ILE A 58 18.65 13.42 -1.65
CA ILE A 58 19.40 12.19 -1.40
C ILE A 58 20.27 11.85 -2.61
N ALA A 59 19.69 11.76 -3.81
CA ALA A 59 20.39 11.48 -5.06
C ALA A 59 21.51 12.50 -5.34
N THR A 60 21.22 13.80 -5.20
CA THR A 60 22.23 14.86 -5.35
C THR A 60 23.38 14.70 -4.35
N SER A 61 23.08 14.31 -3.11
CA SER A 61 24.09 14.11 -2.08
C SER A 61 24.98 12.91 -2.39
N LEU A 62 24.41 11.81 -2.89
CA LEU A 62 25.15 10.62 -3.33
C LEU A 62 26.06 10.93 -4.53
N VAL A 63 25.55 11.63 -5.55
CA VAL A 63 26.33 12.04 -6.74
C VAL A 63 27.43 13.05 -6.40
N LYS A 64 27.16 14.03 -5.53
CA LYS A 64 28.21 14.97 -5.07
C LYS A 64 29.30 14.27 -4.27
N ARG A 65 29.00 13.16 -3.59
CA ARG A 65 29.99 12.33 -2.90
C ARG A 65 30.83 11.51 -3.88
N SER A 66 30.23 10.92 -4.93
CA SER A 66 30.97 10.14 -5.93
C SER A 66 31.89 10.99 -6.81
N THR A 67 31.51 12.23 -7.10
CA THR A 67 32.31 13.16 -7.90
C THR A 67 33.43 13.88 -7.13
N ARG A 68 33.50 13.72 -5.80
CA ARG A 68 34.52 14.32 -4.90
C ARG A 68 35.60 13.34 -4.42
N VAL A 69 35.67 12.15 -5.02
CA VAL A 69 36.69 11.14 -4.66
C VAL A 69 38.08 11.71 -4.92
N GLY A 70 38.74 12.17 -3.86
CA GLY A 70 40.09 12.73 -3.90
C GLY A 70 40.48 13.66 -2.74
N LEU A 71 39.53 14.32 -2.07
CA LEU A 71 39.87 15.35 -1.04
C LEU A 71 39.27 15.13 0.35
N GLU A 72 38.20 14.35 0.51
CA GLU A 72 37.55 14.17 1.81
C GLU A 72 37.36 12.67 2.12
N ARG A 73 38.06 12.19 3.16
CA ARG A 73 37.82 10.87 3.76
C ARG A 73 36.59 11.00 4.68
N PHE A 74 35.41 10.61 4.18
CA PHE A 74 34.23 10.48 5.03
C PHE A 74 34.01 9.02 5.38
N SER A 75 33.91 8.73 6.68
CA SER A 75 34.05 7.38 7.21
C SER A 75 32.80 6.52 7.20
N GLU A 76 31.59 7.06 7.00
CA GLU A 76 30.37 6.23 7.08
C GLU A 76 29.32 6.68 6.04
N VAL A 77 28.95 5.76 5.15
CA VAL A 77 27.72 5.88 4.35
C VAL A 77 26.55 5.60 5.29
N PRO A 78 25.52 6.46 5.37
CA PRO A 78 24.35 6.18 6.18
C PRO A 78 23.79 4.81 5.80
N THR A 79 23.70 3.90 6.79
CA THR A 79 23.12 2.59 6.56
C THR A 79 21.60 2.75 6.48
N MET A 80 21.07 2.45 5.30
CA MET A 80 19.64 2.36 5.04
C MET A 80 19.27 0.89 4.97
N SER A 81 18.05 0.54 5.37
CA SER A 81 17.55 -0.83 5.19
C SER A 81 17.58 -1.19 3.70
N GLY A 82 17.91 -2.44 3.37
CA GLY A 82 18.04 -2.89 1.99
C GLY A 82 16.76 -2.66 1.17
N VAL A 83 15.59 -2.81 1.78
CA VAL A 83 14.29 -2.55 1.12
C VAL A 83 14.06 -1.07 0.78
N ILE A 84 14.58 -0.15 1.61
CA ILE A 84 14.49 1.29 1.34
C ILE A 84 15.49 1.67 0.25
N ALA A 85 16.67 1.06 0.25
CA ALA A 85 17.68 1.26 -0.79
C ALA A 85 17.17 0.80 -2.16
N ASP A 86 16.58 -0.39 -2.26
CA ASP A 86 15.98 -0.92 -3.50
C ASP A 86 14.83 -0.04 -4.00
N PHE A 87 13.93 0.38 -3.10
CA PHE A 87 12.87 1.32 -3.45
C PHE A 87 13.43 2.65 -4.01
N MET A 88 14.45 3.22 -3.35
CA MET A 88 15.06 4.47 -3.80
C MET A 88 15.82 4.33 -5.12
N GLU A 89 16.54 3.22 -5.30
CA GLU A 89 17.23 2.92 -6.55
C GLU A 89 16.24 2.93 -7.71
N ARG A 90 15.09 2.25 -7.56
CA ARG A 90 14.02 2.22 -8.57
C ARG A 90 13.42 3.61 -8.85
N MET A 91 13.33 4.47 -7.84
CA MET A 91 12.88 5.86 -8.03
C MET A 91 13.93 6.73 -8.74
N ILE A 92 15.22 6.54 -8.43
CA ILE A 92 16.31 7.32 -9.03
C ILE A 92 16.57 6.89 -10.48
N LEU A 93 16.49 5.59 -10.74
CA LEU A 93 16.70 4.98 -12.06
C LEU A 93 15.40 4.81 -12.85
N TYR A 94 14.31 5.45 -12.42
CA TYR A 94 13.02 5.35 -13.10
C TYR A 94 13.11 5.90 -14.52
N GLU A 95 12.68 5.10 -15.49
CA GLU A 95 12.51 5.48 -16.88
C GLU A 95 11.04 5.31 -17.26
N ASP A 96 10.45 6.31 -17.92
CA ASP A 96 9.03 6.28 -18.30
C ASP A 96 8.82 5.40 -19.54
N ASN A 97 8.70 4.09 -19.30
CA ASN A 97 8.50 3.07 -20.31
C ASN A 97 7.03 2.64 -20.38
N ARG A 98 6.10 3.58 -20.63
CA ARG A 98 4.64 3.33 -20.71
C ARG A 98 4.19 2.28 -21.76
N VAL A 99 5.12 1.60 -22.43
CA VAL A 99 4.91 0.72 -23.58
C VAL A 99 4.97 -0.77 -23.17
N THR A 100 5.29 -1.12 -21.93
CA THR A 100 5.58 -2.52 -21.56
C THR A 100 4.35 -3.39 -21.30
N ASN A 101 3.25 -2.86 -20.72
CA ASN A 101 2.10 -3.71 -20.37
C ASN A 101 0.74 -3.00 -20.34
N ASP A 102 -0.14 -3.31 -21.30
CA ASP A 102 -1.47 -2.72 -21.42
C ASP A 102 -2.36 -2.94 -20.18
N LYS A 103 -2.27 -4.09 -19.50
CA LYS A 103 -3.08 -4.37 -18.30
C LYS A 103 -2.64 -3.51 -17.12
N MET A 104 -1.33 -3.40 -16.89
CA MET A 104 -0.80 -2.61 -15.78
C MET A 104 -1.00 -1.12 -16.00
N ASN A 105 -0.84 -0.65 -17.24
CA ASN A 105 -1.18 0.71 -17.64
C ASN A 105 -2.65 1.02 -17.36
N HIS A 106 -3.56 0.11 -17.69
CA HIS A 106 -4.98 0.35 -17.44
C HIS A 106 -5.32 0.41 -15.94
N ILE A 107 -4.68 -0.43 -15.11
CA ILE A 107 -4.85 -0.34 -13.65
C ILE A 107 -4.25 0.96 -13.12
N ALA A 108 -3.11 1.40 -13.64
CA ALA A 108 -2.51 2.70 -13.30
C ALA A 108 -3.44 3.86 -13.66
N GLU A 109 -4.05 3.83 -14.85
CA GLU A 109 -5.05 4.82 -15.29
C GLU A 109 -6.30 4.80 -14.39
N THR A 110 -6.77 3.63 -13.98
CA THR A 110 -7.86 3.51 -13.02
C THR A 110 -7.48 4.18 -11.69
N LEU A 111 -6.31 3.87 -11.15
CA LEU A 111 -5.82 4.44 -9.90
C LEU A 111 -5.69 5.97 -9.98
N GLU A 112 -5.20 6.49 -11.10
CA GLU A 112 -5.13 7.93 -11.35
C GLU A 112 -6.51 8.58 -11.46
N ASN A 113 -7.44 7.93 -12.17
CA ASN A 113 -8.74 8.51 -12.48
C ASN A 113 -9.76 8.40 -11.35
N GLU A 114 -9.80 7.27 -10.65
CA GLU A 114 -10.80 6.96 -9.62
C GLU A 114 -10.32 7.37 -8.23
N VAL A 115 -9.02 7.25 -7.94
CA VAL A 115 -8.48 7.49 -6.58
C VAL A 115 -7.73 8.82 -6.49
N LEU A 116 -6.81 9.10 -7.41
CA LEU A 116 -5.98 10.31 -7.34
C LEU A 116 -6.69 11.56 -7.84
N LEU A 117 -7.60 11.40 -8.81
CA LEU A 117 -8.24 12.49 -9.55
C LEU A 117 -7.22 13.35 -10.33
N GLY A 118 -6.19 12.69 -10.85
CA GLY A 118 -5.10 13.32 -11.59
C GLY A 118 -3.97 12.36 -11.95
N GLU A 119 -3.08 12.82 -12.83
CA GLU A 119 -2.00 12.02 -13.40
C GLU A 119 -0.66 12.24 -12.69
N ILE A 120 0.11 11.16 -12.58
CA ILE A 120 1.53 11.23 -12.20
C ILE A 120 2.38 11.30 -13.46
N ARG A 121 3.19 12.36 -13.54
CA ARG A 121 4.08 12.63 -14.68
C ARG A 121 5.52 12.65 -14.22
N MET A 122 6.40 12.12 -15.06
CA MET A 122 7.84 12.21 -14.87
C MET A 122 8.41 13.20 -15.87
N LYS A 123 9.23 14.15 -15.38
CA LYS A 123 10.03 15.02 -16.25
C LYS A 123 11.51 14.71 -16.06
N PRO A 124 12.30 14.54 -17.13
CA PRO A 124 13.74 14.46 -17.02
C PRO A 124 14.28 15.73 -16.35
N SER A 125 15.06 15.58 -15.29
CA SER A 125 15.74 16.71 -14.67
C SER A 125 17.15 16.86 -15.23
N GLY A 126 17.64 18.10 -15.36
CA GLY A 126 19.03 18.38 -15.76
C GLY A 126 20.09 17.83 -14.78
N SER A 127 19.67 17.34 -13.61
CA SER A 127 20.50 16.68 -12.61
C SER A 127 20.66 15.17 -12.78
N GLY A 128 20.07 14.58 -13.83
CA GLY A 128 20.22 13.15 -14.18
C GLY A 128 19.36 12.18 -13.37
N TYR A 129 18.31 12.66 -12.71
CA TYR A 129 17.31 11.85 -12.02
C TYR A 129 15.91 12.43 -12.26
N PRO A 130 14.83 11.64 -12.17
CA PRO A 130 13.48 12.06 -12.52
C PRO A 130 12.91 13.15 -11.60
N ASP A 131 12.12 14.08 -12.14
CA ASP A 131 11.29 15.04 -11.40
C ASP A 131 9.84 14.60 -11.52
N PHE A 132 9.34 13.90 -10.50
CA PHE A 132 7.94 13.47 -10.44
C PHE A 132 7.01 14.63 -10.10
N ARG A 133 5.90 14.71 -10.84
CA ARG A 133 4.89 15.77 -10.76
C ARG A 133 3.50 15.20 -10.79
N TYR A 134 2.56 15.97 -10.27
CA TYR A 134 1.15 15.65 -10.26
C TYR A 134 0.39 16.68 -11.10
N LEU A 135 -0.48 16.22 -12.00
CA LEU A 135 -1.41 17.06 -12.74
C LEU A 135 -2.85 16.69 -12.35
N PRO A 136 -3.54 17.52 -11.56
CA PRO A 136 -4.97 17.35 -11.29
C PRO A 136 -5.81 17.43 -12.58
N HIS A 137 -6.90 16.66 -12.69
CA HIS A 137 -7.75 16.65 -13.90
C HIS A 137 -8.31 18.01 -14.31
N ASP A 138 -8.68 18.83 -13.34
CA ASP A 138 -9.38 20.11 -13.59
C ASP A 138 -8.42 21.29 -13.74
N THR A 139 -7.12 21.05 -13.85
CA THR A 139 -6.12 22.12 -13.97
C THR A 139 -5.10 21.81 -15.05
N ASN A 140 -4.48 22.87 -15.57
CA ASN A 140 -3.29 22.76 -16.44
C ASN A 140 -2.00 23.02 -15.67
N GLU A 141 -2.08 23.14 -14.34
CA GLU A 141 -0.94 23.46 -13.48
C GLU A 141 -0.39 22.18 -12.86
N GLU A 142 0.83 21.83 -13.26
CA GLU A 142 1.56 20.73 -12.64
C GLU A 142 2.15 21.15 -11.30
N LEU A 143 1.91 20.31 -10.29
CA LEU A 143 2.46 20.46 -8.95
C LEU A 143 3.64 19.52 -8.76
N ARG A 144 4.63 19.94 -7.95
CA ARG A 144 5.60 18.99 -7.39
C ARG A 144 4.87 18.06 -6.43
N LEU A 145 5.33 16.81 -6.29
CA LEU A 145 4.75 15.92 -5.26
C LEU A 145 4.84 16.51 -3.84
N SER A 146 5.88 17.30 -3.55
CA SER A 146 6.00 18.03 -2.28
C SER A 146 4.97 19.15 -2.07
N GLN A 147 4.20 19.48 -3.11
CA GLN A 147 3.15 20.50 -3.12
C GLN A 147 1.75 19.91 -3.37
N SER A 148 1.65 18.59 -3.59
CA SER A 148 0.37 17.88 -3.70
C SER A 148 -0.13 17.39 -2.34
N SER A 149 -1.33 16.80 -2.33
CA SER A 149 -1.85 16.17 -1.11
C SER A 149 -0.99 14.96 -0.68
N SER A 150 -1.11 14.60 0.60
CA SER A 150 -0.45 13.40 1.14
C SER A 150 -0.88 12.14 0.40
N MET A 151 -2.17 11.99 0.11
CA MET A 151 -2.72 10.87 -0.66
C MET A 151 -2.02 10.68 -2.02
N VAL A 152 -1.86 11.77 -2.79
CA VAL A 152 -1.15 11.73 -4.08
C VAL A 152 0.29 11.28 -3.90
N THR A 153 0.98 11.82 -2.89
CA THR A 153 2.39 11.47 -2.61
C THR A 153 2.54 10.01 -2.18
N GLU A 154 1.58 9.47 -1.43
CA GLU A 154 1.58 8.07 -0.97
C GLU A 154 1.38 7.07 -2.10
N LEU A 155 0.49 7.38 -3.06
CA LEU A 155 0.15 6.46 -4.14
C LEU A 155 0.95 6.68 -5.42
N ALA A 156 1.64 7.81 -5.58
CA ALA A 156 2.50 8.06 -6.73
C ALA A 156 3.51 6.93 -7.02
N PRO A 157 4.22 6.36 -6.02
CA PRO A 157 5.11 5.23 -6.27
C PRO A 157 4.41 4.00 -6.85
N LEU A 158 3.17 3.74 -6.43
CA LEU A 158 2.40 2.62 -6.96
C LEU A 158 2.07 2.86 -8.42
N VAL A 159 1.58 4.05 -8.78
CA VAL A 159 1.33 4.42 -10.19
C VAL A 159 2.59 4.24 -11.03
N LEU A 160 3.73 4.74 -10.55
CA LEU A 160 5.02 4.61 -11.24
C LEU A 160 5.43 3.14 -11.44
N TYR A 161 5.26 2.31 -10.40
CA TYR A 161 5.55 0.88 -10.47
C TYR A 161 4.67 0.17 -11.51
N LEU A 162 3.38 0.48 -11.54
CA LEU A 162 2.46 -0.10 -12.52
C LEU A 162 2.76 0.34 -13.96
N ARG A 163 3.24 1.58 -14.15
CA ARG A 163 3.54 2.11 -15.48
C ARG A 163 4.83 1.59 -16.11
N SER A 164 5.75 1.00 -15.34
CA SER A 164 7.11 0.75 -15.84
C SER A 164 7.83 -0.49 -15.30
N LEU A 165 7.37 -1.07 -14.19
CA LEU A 165 8.14 -2.09 -13.46
C LEU A 165 7.37 -3.40 -13.26
N VAL A 166 6.13 -3.31 -12.78
CA VAL A 166 5.35 -4.49 -12.39
C VAL A 166 4.78 -5.18 -13.63
N GLU A 167 4.93 -6.50 -13.72
CA GLU A 167 4.34 -7.33 -14.76
C GLU A 167 3.54 -8.51 -14.14
N PRO A 168 2.61 -9.12 -14.90
CA PRO A 168 1.96 -10.37 -14.51
C PRO A 168 3.00 -11.45 -14.16
N GLY A 169 2.80 -12.11 -13.02
CA GLY A 169 3.75 -13.06 -12.45
C GLY A 169 4.61 -12.49 -11.33
N ASP A 170 4.75 -11.16 -11.25
CA ASP A 170 5.53 -10.51 -10.20
C ASP A 170 4.83 -10.52 -8.84
N THR A 171 5.63 -10.28 -7.79
CA THR A 171 5.11 -10.07 -6.43
C THR A 171 5.27 -8.62 -6.02
N LEU A 172 4.16 -7.98 -5.62
CA LEU A 172 4.10 -6.64 -5.10
C LEU A 172 3.77 -6.66 -3.60
N ILE A 173 4.66 -6.09 -2.80
CA ILE A 173 4.53 -5.97 -1.35
C ILE A 173 4.30 -4.49 -1.03
N ILE A 174 3.19 -4.16 -0.37
CA ILE A 174 2.82 -2.78 -0.06
C ILE A 174 2.53 -2.65 1.42
N GLU A 175 3.32 -1.85 2.12
CA GLU A 175 3.01 -1.53 3.50
C GLU A 175 1.93 -0.44 3.57
N GLU A 176 0.85 -0.65 4.33
CA GLU A 176 -0.22 0.33 4.58
C GLU A 176 -0.67 1.09 3.29
N PRO A 177 -1.23 0.41 2.27
CA PRO A 177 -1.70 1.06 1.04
C PRO A 177 -2.79 2.12 1.29
N GLU A 178 -3.50 2.03 2.42
CA GLU A 178 -4.53 2.97 2.87
C GLU A 178 -4.00 4.26 3.51
N ALA A 179 -2.68 4.34 3.78
CA ALA A 179 -2.12 5.43 4.58
C ALA A 179 -2.45 6.79 3.94
N HIS A 180 -3.00 7.69 4.75
CA HIS A 180 -3.44 9.03 4.33
C HIS A 180 -4.60 9.07 3.31
N LEU A 181 -5.27 7.95 3.00
CA LEU A 181 -6.48 7.91 2.17
C LEU A 181 -7.73 8.14 3.02
N HIS A 182 -8.71 8.84 2.46
CA HIS A 182 -10.05 8.91 3.05
C HIS A 182 -10.80 7.58 2.88
N PRO A 183 -11.82 7.26 3.70
CA PRO A 183 -12.49 5.95 3.69
C PRO A 183 -12.97 5.48 2.31
N GLY A 184 -13.55 6.37 1.48
CA GLY A 184 -13.96 6.02 0.11
C GLY A 184 -12.78 5.57 -0.74
N ALA A 185 -11.69 6.35 -0.75
CA ALA A 185 -10.47 6.00 -1.48
C ALA A 185 -9.82 4.70 -0.97
N GLN A 186 -10.02 4.32 0.29
CA GLN A 186 -9.54 3.03 0.80
C GLN A 186 -10.31 1.84 0.21
N ALA A 187 -11.62 2.01 -0.02
CA ALA A 187 -12.43 1.03 -0.73
C ALA A 187 -12.01 0.94 -2.21
N ASP A 188 -11.83 2.09 -2.88
CA ASP A 188 -11.34 2.12 -4.27
C ASP A 188 -9.95 1.47 -4.38
N MET A 189 -9.07 1.69 -3.38
CA MET A 189 -7.78 1.03 -3.30
C MET A 189 -7.91 -0.50 -3.20
N ALA A 190 -8.90 -1.03 -2.46
CA ALA A 190 -9.17 -2.47 -2.43
C ALA A 190 -9.54 -3.02 -3.82
N VAL A 191 -10.34 -2.28 -4.59
CA VAL A 191 -10.68 -2.63 -5.99
C VAL A 191 -9.41 -2.67 -6.86
N ILE A 192 -8.53 -1.68 -6.73
CA ILE A 192 -7.23 -1.66 -7.45
C ILE A 192 -6.38 -2.89 -7.09
N LEU A 193 -6.27 -3.23 -5.80
CA LEU A 193 -5.51 -4.41 -5.36
C LEU A 193 -6.11 -5.71 -5.93
N ALA A 194 -7.43 -5.83 -6.00
CA ALA A 194 -8.07 -6.98 -6.57
C ALA A 194 -7.86 -7.08 -8.10
N ARG A 195 -7.91 -5.95 -8.82
CA ARG A 195 -7.57 -5.90 -10.25
C ARG A 195 -6.13 -6.34 -10.51
N LEU A 196 -5.17 -5.99 -9.64
CA LEU A 196 -3.80 -6.51 -9.73
C LEU A 196 -3.74 -8.03 -9.60
N VAL A 197 -4.48 -8.60 -8.65
CA VAL A 197 -4.60 -10.06 -8.47
C VAL A 197 -5.23 -10.72 -9.70
N ARG A 198 -6.25 -10.10 -10.32
CA ARG A 198 -6.85 -10.59 -11.58
C ARG A 198 -5.93 -10.45 -12.79
N ALA A 199 -5.05 -9.45 -12.79
CA ALA A 199 -4.04 -9.30 -13.82
C ALA A 199 -2.86 -10.27 -13.68
N GLY A 200 -2.81 -11.09 -12.62
CA GLY A 200 -1.78 -12.10 -12.39
C GLY A 200 -0.63 -11.63 -11.50
N VAL A 201 -0.76 -10.50 -10.82
CA VAL A 201 0.23 -10.01 -9.85
C VAL A 201 -0.07 -10.61 -8.49
N ARG A 202 0.96 -11.14 -7.81
CA ARG A 202 0.84 -11.57 -6.43
C ARG A 202 0.96 -10.37 -5.50
N VAL A 203 -0.10 -10.05 -4.77
CA VAL A 203 -0.13 -8.90 -3.85
C VAL A 203 0.00 -9.37 -2.40
N ILE A 204 0.86 -8.70 -1.65
CA ILE A 204 1.00 -8.82 -0.20
C ILE A 204 0.88 -7.42 0.39
N ILE A 205 -0.02 -7.21 1.33
CA ILE A 205 -0.15 -5.91 1.99
C ILE A 205 -0.09 -6.03 3.50
N THR A 206 0.35 -4.97 4.16
CA THR A 206 0.02 -4.73 5.57
C THR A 206 -1.11 -3.69 5.66
N THR A 207 -2.02 -3.83 6.60
CA THR A 207 -3.14 -2.90 6.78
C THR A 207 -3.59 -2.84 8.24
N HIS A 208 -4.18 -1.70 8.58
CA HIS A 208 -4.93 -1.45 9.81
C HIS A 208 -6.37 -1.02 9.50
N SER A 209 -6.77 -1.01 8.22
CA SER A 209 -8.03 -0.46 7.74
C SER A 209 -9.17 -1.47 7.73
N ASP A 210 -10.19 -1.17 8.54
CA ASP A 210 -11.47 -1.89 8.49
C ASP A 210 -12.16 -1.71 7.14
N TRP A 211 -12.07 -0.53 6.51
CA TRP A 211 -12.70 -0.24 5.22
C TRP A 211 -12.11 -1.09 4.09
N LEU A 212 -10.78 -1.22 4.06
CA LEU A 212 -10.08 -2.03 3.08
C LEU A 212 -10.41 -3.51 3.26
N LEU A 213 -10.40 -4.02 4.51
CA LEU A 213 -10.79 -5.40 4.80
C LEU A 213 -12.24 -5.69 4.43
N GLN A 214 -13.15 -4.76 4.73
CA GLN A 214 -14.57 -4.91 4.43
C GLN A 214 -14.78 -4.96 2.91
N GLU A 215 -14.13 -4.09 2.16
CA GLU A 215 -14.29 -4.05 0.71
C GLU A 215 -13.68 -5.28 0.03
N ILE A 216 -12.51 -5.77 0.48
CA ILE A 216 -12.01 -7.08 0.02
C ILE A 216 -13.02 -8.19 0.31
N GLY A 217 -13.68 -8.15 1.47
CA GLY A 217 -14.77 -9.07 1.79
C GLY A 217 -15.94 -9.00 0.81
N ASN A 218 -16.34 -7.79 0.38
CA ASN A 218 -17.37 -7.58 -0.63
C ASN A 218 -16.95 -8.15 -1.99
N LEU A 219 -15.72 -7.90 -2.42
CA LEU A 219 -15.18 -8.43 -3.68
C LEU A 219 -15.09 -9.97 -3.69
N ILE A 220 -14.86 -10.60 -2.53
CA ILE A 220 -14.96 -12.06 -2.39
C ILE A 220 -16.41 -12.52 -2.55
N LEU A 221 -17.38 -11.81 -1.96
CA LEU A 221 -18.80 -12.13 -2.10
C LEU A 221 -19.26 -12.02 -3.56
N GLU A 222 -18.84 -10.98 -4.26
CA GLU A 222 -19.10 -10.83 -5.70
C GLU A 222 -18.57 -12.03 -6.50
N GLY A 223 -17.39 -12.54 -6.15
CA GLY A 223 -16.79 -13.70 -6.81
C GLY A 223 -17.58 -15.00 -6.63
N LEU A 224 -18.40 -15.08 -5.58
CA LEU A 224 -19.27 -16.21 -5.26
C LEU A 224 -20.66 -16.15 -5.92
N ILE A 225 -21.02 -15.02 -6.54
CA ILE A 225 -22.29 -14.84 -7.25
C ILE A 225 -22.11 -15.20 -8.73
N ASP A 226 -23.10 -15.86 -9.34
CA ASP A 226 -23.01 -16.37 -10.73
C ASP A 226 -23.19 -15.27 -11.81
N GLU A 227 -23.87 -14.17 -11.48
CA GLU A 227 -24.08 -13.04 -12.40
C GLU A 227 -22.85 -12.13 -12.44
N LYS A 228 -21.92 -12.44 -13.35
CA LYS A 228 -20.71 -11.63 -13.59
C LYS A 228 -20.85 -10.89 -14.91
N THR A 229 -20.83 -9.56 -14.86
CA THR A 229 -20.99 -8.69 -16.05
C THR A 229 -19.80 -7.82 -16.38
N ASP A 230 -18.75 -7.80 -15.55
CA ASP A 230 -17.64 -6.86 -15.76
C ASP A 230 -16.66 -7.32 -16.83
N GLU A 231 -16.40 -6.40 -17.78
CA GLU A 231 -15.28 -6.50 -18.73
C GLU A 231 -13.92 -6.51 -18.01
N GLN A 232 -13.86 -5.95 -16.80
CA GLN A 232 -12.67 -5.92 -15.94
C GLN A 232 -13.01 -6.42 -14.54
N PRO A 233 -12.79 -7.71 -14.27
CA PRO A 233 -13.18 -8.27 -12.99
C PRO A 233 -12.36 -7.67 -11.86
N SER A 234 -13.03 -7.22 -10.80
CA SER A 234 -12.46 -6.88 -9.48
C SER A 234 -12.81 -7.92 -8.42
N TRP A 235 -13.70 -8.87 -8.71
CA TRP A 235 -14.08 -9.92 -7.77
C TRP A 235 -12.92 -10.89 -7.47
N LEU A 236 -12.95 -11.47 -6.28
CA LEU A 236 -11.95 -12.42 -5.78
C LEU A 236 -12.61 -13.73 -5.36
N ARG A 237 -11.85 -14.82 -5.36
CA ARG A 237 -12.32 -16.09 -4.77
C ARG A 237 -11.77 -16.27 -3.35
N PRO A 238 -12.50 -16.93 -2.44
CA PRO A 238 -12.02 -17.14 -1.07
C PRO A 238 -10.64 -17.80 -1.00
N GLU A 239 -10.32 -18.71 -1.92
CA GLU A 239 -9.02 -19.37 -2.00
C GLU A 239 -7.86 -18.48 -2.46
N GLU A 240 -8.14 -17.32 -3.05
CA GLU A 240 -7.15 -16.37 -3.56
C GLU A 240 -6.74 -15.35 -2.48
N VAL A 241 -7.46 -15.32 -1.36
CA VAL A 241 -7.26 -14.34 -0.28
C VAL A 241 -7.03 -15.06 1.02
N GLY A 242 -5.89 -14.77 1.66
CA GLY A 242 -5.68 -15.10 3.06
C GLY A 242 -5.47 -13.83 3.87
N ALA A 243 -5.93 -13.82 5.11
CA ALA A 243 -5.71 -12.73 6.06
C ALA A 243 -5.11 -13.30 7.34
N TRP A 244 -4.07 -12.66 7.88
CA TRP A 244 -3.41 -13.06 9.11
C TRP A 244 -3.38 -11.92 10.11
N HIS A 245 -3.63 -12.28 11.37
CA HIS A 245 -3.62 -11.37 12.50
C HIS A 245 -2.33 -11.53 13.30
N PHE A 246 -1.60 -10.43 13.48
CA PHE A 246 -0.41 -10.40 14.32
C PHE A 246 -0.76 -9.77 15.67
N GLN A 247 -0.71 -10.60 16.71
CA GLN A 247 -0.95 -10.21 18.08
C GLN A 247 0.34 -10.25 18.88
N LYS A 248 0.42 -9.40 19.90
CA LYS A 248 1.58 -9.34 20.77
C LYS A 248 1.62 -10.60 21.63
N ASP A 249 2.79 -11.24 21.69
CA ASP A 249 3.06 -12.43 22.52
C ASP A 249 2.14 -13.64 22.23
N GLU A 250 1.42 -13.61 21.11
CA GLU A 250 0.54 -14.68 20.64
C GLU A 250 1.00 -15.18 19.25
N PRO A 251 0.74 -16.46 18.91
CA PRO A 251 1.06 -16.97 17.58
C PRO A 251 0.24 -16.24 16.50
N VAL A 252 0.85 -16.05 15.33
CA VAL A 252 0.14 -15.51 14.16
C VAL A 252 -0.99 -16.46 13.79
N THR A 253 -2.22 -15.94 13.71
CA THR A 253 -3.42 -16.72 13.39
C THR A 253 -4.04 -16.25 12.08
N GLU A 254 -4.59 -17.19 11.31
CA GLU A 254 -5.35 -16.85 10.11
C GLU A 254 -6.76 -16.38 10.49
N ILE A 255 -7.19 -15.26 9.91
CA ILE A 255 -8.57 -14.77 9.98
C ILE A 255 -9.36 -15.43 8.84
N ALA A 256 -10.17 -16.42 9.19
CA ALA A 256 -11.04 -17.06 8.21
C ALA A 256 -12.09 -16.07 7.67
N PHE A 257 -12.26 -16.05 6.35
CA PHE A 257 -13.34 -15.32 5.71
C PHE A 257 -14.71 -15.94 6.03
N HIS A 258 -15.68 -15.11 6.42
CA HIS A 258 -17.08 -15.54 6.61
C HIS A 258 -18.02 -14.74 5.71
N PRO A 259 -18.88 -15.37 4.89
CA PRO A 259 -19.77 -14.67 3.95
C PRO A 259 -20.72 -13.62 4.57
N ARG A 260 -21.03 -13.72 5.87
CA ARG A 260 -21.88 -12.74 6.57
C ARG A 260 -21.11 -11.70 7.36
N LYS A 261 -19.84 -11.96 7.70
CA LYS A 261 -19.05 -11.14 8.63
C LYS A 261 -17.77 -10.57 8.00
N GLY A 262 -17.44 -10.98 6.77
CA GLY A 262 -16.17 -10.65 6.13
C GLY A 262 -14.97 -11.17 6.94
N PHE A 263 -13.90 -10.40 6.92
CA PHE A 263 -12.77 -10.54 7.84
C PHE A 263 -13.04 -9.74 9.11
N SER A 264 -13.13 -10.42 10.26
CA SER A 264 -13.39 -9.76 11.55
C SER A 264 -12.33 -10.18 12.56
N PRO A 265 -11.28 -9.35 12.76
CA PRO A 265 -10.28 -9.58 13.80
C PRO A 265 -10.92 -9.38 15.19
N LYS A 266 -10.58 -10.25 16.14
CA LYS A 266 -11.20 -10.24 17.48
C LYS A 266 -10.98 -8.94 18.25
N ASP A 267 -9.78 -8.38 18.17
CA ASP A 267 -9.33 -7.29 19.06
C ASP A 267 -9.96 -5.92 18.74
N TYR A 268 -10.46 -5.72 17.51
CA TYR A 268 -11.07 -4.44 17.11
C TYR A 268 -12.41 -4.21 17.78
N ASN A 269 -13.19 -5.28 17.93
CA ASN A 269 -14.49 -5.22 18.59
C ASN A 269 -14.35 -4.77 20.05
N ASP A 270 -13.31 -5.25 20.75
CA ASP A 270 -13.08 -4.94 22.16
C ASP A 270 -12.73 -3.46 22.39
N VAL A 271 -11.93 -2.87 21.49
CA VAL A 271 -11.56 -1.44 21.58
C VAL A 271 -12.75 -0.54 21.22
N ALA A 272 -13.47 -0.85 20.14
CA ALA A 272 -14.64 -0.08 19.71
C ALA A 272 -15.75 -0.13 20.77
N GLU A 273 -16.02 -1.32 21.32
CA GLU A 273 -16.98 -1.52 22.41
C GLU A 273 -16.54 -0.76 23.68
N GLY A 274 -15.25 -0.80 24.03
CA GLY A 274 -14.68 -0.05 25.14
C GLY A 274 -14.87 1.47 25.01
N LEU A 275 -14.61 2.03 23.82
CA LEU A 275 -14.82 3.45 23.52
C LEU A 275 -16.32 3.81 23.54
N TYR A 276 -17.17 2.97 22.97
CA TYR A 276 -18.62 3.15 22.97
C TYR A 276 -19.19 3.18 24.40
N ASN A 277 -18.85 2.16 25.20
CA ASN A 277 -19.27 2.06 26.60
C ASN A 277 -18.79 3.25 27.44
N ARG A 278 -17.58 3.74 27.16
CA ARG A 278 -17.06 4.96 27.79
C ARG A 278 -17.88 6.20 27.39
N SER A 279 -18.22 6.35 26.11
CA SER A 279 -19.03 7.47 25.61
C SER A 279 -20.41 7.48 26.25
N VAL A 280 -21.11 6.34 26.28
CA VAL A 280 -22.42 6.20 26.92
C VAL A 280 -22.37 6.61 28.40
N ASN A 281 -21.36 6.13 29.13
CA ASN A 281 -21.16 6.50 30.54
C ASN A 281 -20.91 8.01 30.74
N LEU A 282 -20.12 8.65 29.87
CA LEU A 282 -19.85 10.08 29.95
C LEU A 282 -21.10 10.91 29.65
N GLN A 283 -21.89 10.50 28.66
CA GLN A 283 -23.12 11.18 28.27
C GLN A 283 -24.17 11.12 29.39
N GLN A 284 -24.34 9.96 30.02
CA GLN A 284 -25.21 9.81 31.20
C GLN A 284 -24.79 10.70 32.37
N LYS A 285 -23.48 10.82 32.63
CA LYS A 285 -22.96 11.71 33.69
C LYS A 285 -23.20 13.19 33.37
N TYR A 286 -22.99 13.59 32.11
CA TYR A 286 -23.24 14.95 31.64
C TYR A 286 -24.72 15.33 31.78
N GLU A 287 -25.64 14.43 31.41
CA GLU A 287 -27.07 14.66 31.55
C GLU A 287 -27.53 14.78 33.00
N LYS A 288 -26.97 13.95 33.91
CA LYS A 288 -27.24 14.06 35.36
C LYS A 288 -26.81 15.40 35.93
N GLN A 289 -25.59 15.85 35.64
CA GLN A 289 -25.10 17.15 36.10
C GLN A 289 -25.92 18.32 35.56
N LYS A 290 -26.32 18.29 34.28
CA LYS A 290 -27.15 19.33 33.66
C LYS A 290 -28.58 19.34 34.22
N GLY A 291 -29.11 18.17 34.58
CA GLY A 291 -30.39 18.00 35.26
C GLY A 291 -30.37 18.51 36.71
N GLU A 292 -29.27 18.31 37.43
CA GLU A 292 -29.06 18.82 38.79
C GLU A 292 -28.89 20.34 38.81
N SER A 293 -28.07 20.92 37.93
CA SER A 293 -27.90 22.38 37.82
C SER A 293 -29.19 23.13 37.44
N ARG A 294 -30.10 22.50 36.68
CA ARG A 294 -31.43 23.05 36.38
C ARG A 294 -32.39 23.01 37.56
N ARG A 295 -32.20 22.10 38.52
CA ARG A 295 -33.04 22.00 39.74
C ARG A 295 -32.58 22.94 40.85
N GLU A 296 -31.30 23.30 40.89
CA GLU A 296 -30.74 24.25 41.87
C GLU A 296 -30.97 25.73 41.49
N SER A 297 -31.43 26.01 40.27
CA SER A 297 -31.66 27.38 39.75
C SER A 297 -33.14 27.78 39.68
N THR A 298 -34.05 27.01 40.31
CA THR A 298 -35.50 27.31 40.44
C THR A 298 -35.89 27.40 41.90
#